data_AF-A0AAX4J3V7-F1
#
_entry.id   AF-A0AAX4J3V7-F1
#
_cell.length_a   1.000
_cell.length_b   1.000
_cell.length_c   1.000
_cell.angle_alpha   90.00
_cell.angle_beta   90.00
_cell.angle_gamma   90.00
#
_symmetry.space_group_name_H-M   'P 1'
#
loop_
_entity.id
_entity.type
_entity.pdbx_description
1 polymer ?
#
loop_
_entity_poly.entity_id
_entity_poly.type
_entity_poly.pdbx_seq_one_letter_code
_entity_poly.pdbx_strand_id
1 'polypeptide(L)'
;MHILVTNDDGPPSPNSSPYIRSLVHYLQKAGHVVSVCLPHTQRSWIGKAHMIGKIVETSSYYPSADLHATEDTASSELSLVSADEWTLIDGTPASCVQIGLYHFFQGRGPIDIVVSGPNYGGNTTAVFGLSSGTLGAALEAAMCKRKAIAISFASSSQNHNPEVIDGAARHSVKVIEKLYHSWPLGDEVDLYSVNVPLVEGIENHKTLYTGIFQNYWGDGSSFQEVHGEICNEDNEKKVGEGVNEELCSGNEKYNQVAGSRGHLNRYFKWMPRLADVHRQVEEAAPGNDAWTVQEGYTSTDINVFTA
;
A
#
# COMPACT_ATOMS: atom_id res chain seq x y z
N MET A 1 -20.44 -10.19 -1.71
CA MET A 1 -19.16 -10.89 -1.95
C MET A 1 -18.54 -11.25 -0.61
N HIS A 2 -17.69 -12.26 -0.59
CA HIS A 2 -16.68 -12.46 0.44
C HIS A 2 -15.34 -11.89 -0.06
N ILE A 3 -14.86 -10.86 0.62
CA ILE A 3 -13.70 -10.07 0.22
C ILE A 3 -12.56 -10.35 1.20
N LEU A 4 -11.43 -10.81 0.69
CA LEU A 4 -10.19 -10.83 1.45
C LEU A 4 -9.51 -9.46 1.29
N VAL A 5 -9.35 -8.74 2.39
CA VAL A 5 -8.69 -7.45 2.43
C VAL A 5 -7.26 -7.62 2.97
N THR A 6 -6.32 -6.97 2.30
CA THR A 6 -4.92 -6.85 2.74
C THR A 6 -4.38 -5.44 2.47
N ASN A 7 -3.16 -5.12 2.86
CA ASN A 7 -2.44 -3.90 2.46
C ASN A 7 -0.92 -4.11 2.63
N ASP A 8 -0.13 -3.08 2.39
CA ASP A 8 1.28 -3.00 2.73
C ASP A 8 1.60 -1.97 3.82
N ASP A 9 0.64 -1.18 4.26
CA ASP A 9 0.80 -0.23 5.38
C ASP A 9 0.77 -0.89 6.76
N GLY A 10 0.17 -2.09 6.85
CA GLY A 10 -0.03 -2.83 8.09
C GLY A 10 -1.32 -2.46 8.85
N PRO A 11 -1.41 -2.79 10.15
CA PRO A 11 -2.61 -2.54 10.96
C PRO A 11 -2.92 -1.04 11.08
N PRO A 12 -4.19 -0.68 11.42
CA PRO A 12 -4.62 0.70 11.59
C PRO A 12 -3.66 1.55 12.43
N SER A 13 -3.26 2.69 11.88
CA SER A 13 -2.31 3.61 12.52
C SER A 13 -2.50 5.00 11.92
N PRO A 14 -2.61 6.07 12.73
CA PRO A 14 -2.73 7.43 12.21
C PRO A 14 -1.56 7.86 11.33
N ASN A 15 -0.38 7.29 11.56
CA ASN A 15 0.87 7.73 10.93
C ASN A 15 1.30 6.88 9.72
N SER A 16 0.81 5.64 9.64
CA SER A 16 1.28 4.68 8.62
C SER A 16 0.16 3.97 7.88
N SER A 17 -1.01 3.75 8.51
CA SER A 17 -2.13 3.02 7.91
C SER A 17 -3.48 3.67 8.30
N PRO A 18 -3.72 4.93 7.89
CA PRO A 18 -4.90 5.68 8.33
C PRO A 18 -6.22 5.24 7.67
N TYR A 19 -6.18 4.48 6.57
CA TYR A 19 -7.34 4.30 5.69
C TYR A 19 -8.00 2.92 5.76
N ILE A 20 -7.27 1.89 6.18
CA ILE A 20 -7.74 0.49 6.12
C ILE A 20 -9.02 0.26 6.94
N ARG A 21 -9.14 0.92 8.10
CA ARG A 21 -10.33 0.81 8.97
C ARG A 21 -11.58 1.35 8.28
N SER A 22 -11.48 2.50 7.62
CA SER A 22 -12.58 3.08 6.83
C SER A 22 -13.01 2.17 5.69
N LEU A 23 -12.07 1.63 4.90
CA LEU A 23 -12.46 0.73 3.81
C LEU A 23 -13.18 -0.53 4.32
N VAL A 24 -12.63 -1.20 5.34
CA VAL A 24 -13.24 -2.41 5.91
C VAL A 24 -14.64 -2.12 6.45
N HIS A 25 -14.80 -1.01 7.19
CA HIS A 25 -16.09 -0.58 7.70
C HIS A 25 -17.14 -0.42 6.58
N TYR A 26 -16.80 0.30 5.51
CA TYR A 26 -17.76 0.56 4.43
C TYR A 26 -18.04 -0.67 3.56
N LEU A 27 -17.09 -1.60 3.40
CA LEU A 27 -17.33 -2.90 2.76
C LEU A 27 -18.32 -3.75 3.58
N GLN A 28 -18.14 -3.83 4.89
CA GLN A 28 -19.07 -4.52 5.79
C GLN A 28 -20.45 -3.86 5.78
N LYS A 29 -20.51 -2.53 5.82
CA LYS A 29 -21.75 -1.75 5.77
C LYS A 29 -22.52 -1.95 4.46
N ALA A 30 -21.84 -2.24 3.36
CA ALA A 30 -22.43 -2.63 2.08
C ALA A 30 -22.95 -4.09 2.06
N GLY A 31 -22.83 -4.83 3.18
CA GLY A 31 -23.33 -6.19 3.32
C GLY A 31 -22.37 -7.26 2.77
N HIS A 32 -21.09 -6.92 2.57
CA HIS A 32 -20.08 -7.91 2.20
C HIS A 32 -19.56 -8.65 3.43
N VAL A 33 -19.20 -9.92 3.23
CA VAL A 33 -18.39 -10.65 4.20
C VAL A 33 -16.95 -10.19 3.99
N VAL A 34 -16.32 -9.65 5.02
CA VAL A 34 -14.94 -9.16 4.93
C VAL A 34 -14.05 -9.99 5.83
N SER A 35 -12.93 -10.47 5.30
CA SER A 35 -11.86 -11.15 6.04
C SER A 35 -10.58 -10.36 5.85
N VAL A 36 -9.79 -10.15 6.90
CA VAL A 36 -8.64 -9.23 6.86
C VAL A 36 -7.35 -9.94 7.23
N CYS A 37 -6.37 -9.91 6.33
CA CYS A 37 -5.00 -10.39 6.55
C CYS A 37 -3.99 -9.28 6.22
N LEU A 38 -3.26 -8.78 7.21
CA LEU A 38 -2.32 -7.67 7.03
C LEU A 38 -0.91 -8.08 7.43
N PRO A 39 0.14 -7.48 6.84
CA PRO A 39 1.45 -7.55 7.45
C PRO A 39 1.39 -6.89 8.84
N HIS A 40 2.09 -7.46 9.82
CA HIS A 40 2.09 -6.95 11.21
C HIS A 40 2.77 -5.56 11.35
N THR A 41 3.54 -5.15 10.34
CA THR A 41 4.24 -3.87 10.26
C THR A 41 4.16 -3.33 8.84
N GLN A 42 4.53 -2.06 8.66
CA GLN A 42 4.62 -1.43 7.35
C GLN A 42 5.65 -2.13 6.46
N ARG A 43 5.27 -2.36 5.20
CA ARG A 43 6.04 -3.04 4.14
C ARG A 43 5.97 -2.27 2.81
N SER A 44 5.94 -0.94 2.84
CA SER A 44 5.96 -0.10 1.63
C SER A 44 7.26 -0.31 0.82
N TRP A 45 7.22 -0.02 -0.49
CA TRP A 45 8.36 -0.18 -1.42
C TRP A 45 8.91 -1.61 -1.57
N ILE A 46 8.08 -2.62 -1.32
CA ILE A 46 8.48 -4.04 -1.37
C ILE A 46 8.16 -4.75 -2.70
N GLY A 47 7.36 -4.13 -3.57
CA GLY A 47 6.83 -4.77 -4.78
C GLY A 47 6.11 -6.09 -4.48
N LYS A 48 6.32 -7.11 -5.33
CA LYS A 48 5.80 -8.48 -5.09
C LYS A 48 6.89 -9.42 -4.56
N ALA A 49 7.17 -9.37 -3.25
CA ALA A 49 8.19 -10.20 -2.61
C ALA A 49 7.62 -11.34 -1.75
N HIS A 50 8.38 -12.44 -1.63
CA HIS A 50 8.24 -13.44 -0.56
C HIS A 50 9.59 -13.61 0.15
N MET A 51 9.55 -13.81 1.48
CA MET A 51 10.73 -14.07 2.30
C MET A 51 11.06 -15.57 2.32
N ILE A 52 11.92 -16.02 1.39
CA ILE A 52 12.33 -17.42 1.31
C ILE A 52 13.14 -17.82 2.55
N GLY A 53 12.81 -18.96 3.17
CA GLY A 53 13.52 -19.49 4.33
C GLY A 53 13.10 -18.90 5.68
N LYS A 54 12.20 -17.91 5.68
CA LYS A 54 11.59 -17.36 6.89
C LYS A 54 10.34 -18.16 7.28
N ILE A 55 10.24 -18.54 8.54
CA ILE A 55 8.99 -19.01 9.14
C ILE A 55 8.12 -17.79 9.43
N VAL A 56 6.88 -17.80 8.94
CA VAL A 56 5.93 -16.70 9.10
C VAL A 56 5.01 -17.00 10.29
N GLU A 57 4.93 -16.05 11.23
CA GLU A 57 4.05 -16.14 12.39
C GLU A 57 2.79 -15.29 12.19
N THR A 58 1.71 -15.65 12.88
CA THR A 58 0.43 -14.94 12.83
C THR A 58 -0.03 -14.52 14.22
N SER A 59 -0.66 -13.35 14.33
CA SER A 59 -1.30 -12.89 15.56
C SER A 59 -2.68 -12.28 15.28
N SER A 60 -3.53 -12.25 16.30
CA SER A 60 -4.86 -11.66 16.23
C SER A 60 -4.81 -10.16 16.48
N TYR A 61 -5.62 -9.41 15.73
CA TYR A 61 -5.83 -7.98 15.91
C TYR A 61 -7.32 -7.67 15.95
N TYR A 62 -7.72 -6.82 16.90
CA TYR A 62 -9.11 -6.43 17.08
C TYR A 62 -9.20 -4.91 16.90
N PRO A 63 -9.69 -4.42 15.75
CA PRO A 63 -9.80 -2.98 15.52
C PRO A 63 -10.81 -2.36 16.50
N SER A 64 -10.60 -1.09 16.89
CA SER A 64 -11.58 -0.34 17.66
C SER A 64 -12.92 -0.24 16.92
N ALA A 65 -14.01 -0.26 17.70
CA ALA A 65 -15.35 0.02 17.19
C ALA A 65 -15.52 1.49 16.75
N ASP A 66 -14.69 2.40 17.27
CA ASP A 66 -14.63 3.77 16.80
C ASP A 66 -13.75 3.86 15.54
N LEU A 67 -14.38 4.23 14.44
CA LEU A 67 -13.76 4.34 13.12
C LEU A 67 -12.59 5.32 13.12
N HIS A 68 -12.68 6.39 13.91
CA HIS A 68 -11.70 7.48 13.92
C HIS A 68 -10.81 7.45 15.16
N ALA A 69 -10.79 6.32 15.89
CA ALA A 69 -9.88 6.12 17.01
C ALA A 69 -8.42 6.29 16.56
N THR A 70 -7.68 7.12 17.30
CA THR A 70 -6.26 7.39 17.07
C THR A 70 -5.36 6.27 17.59
N GLU A 71 -5.84 5.48 18.55
CA GLU A 71 -5.16 4.32 19.11
C GLU A 71 -6.19 3.21 19.32
N ASP A 72 -5.82 1.98 18.96
CA ASP A 72 -6.61 0.81 19.34
C ASP A 72 -6.22 0.43 20.77
N THR A 73 -7.01 0.87 21.75
CA THR A 73 -6.90 0.37 23.11
C THR A 73 -7.19 -1.12 23.07
N ALA A 74 -6.19 -1.95 23.42
CA ALA A 74 -6.33 -3.40 23.56
C ALA A 74 -7.67 -3.70 24.25
N SER A 75 -8.58 -4.33 23.53
CA SER A 75 -9.96 -4.47 23.96
C SER A 75 -10.02 -5.19 25.30
N SER A 76 -10.69 -4.58 26.27
CA SER A 76 -11.29 -5.24 27.43
C SER A 76 -11.90 -6.59 27.01
N GLU A 77 -11.67 -7.65 27.80
CA GLU A 77 -12.10 -9.04 27.52
C GLU A 77 -13.58 -9.18 27.15
N LEU A 78 -14.42 -8.19 27.47
CA LEU A 78 -15.86 -8.14 27.14
C LEU A 78 -16.18 -7.75 25.69
N SER A 79 -15.24 -7.17 24.93
CA SER A 79 -15.44 -6.75 23.52
C SER A 79 -15.13 -7.87 22.49
N LEU A 80 -14.40 -8.90 22.93
CA LEU A 80 -13.93 -10.01 22.09
C LEU A 80 -15.05 -10.89 21.52
N VAL A 81 -16.27 -10.79 22.04
CA VAL A 81 -17.39 -11.67 21.67
C VAL A 81 -18.14 -11.16 20.43
N SER A 82 -17.78 -9.98 19.89
CA SER A 82 -18.45 -9.38 18.72
C SER A 82 -17.55 -8.61 17.73
N ALA A 83 -16.26 -8.44 18.03
CA ALA A 83 -15.34 -7.76 17.13
C ALA A 83 -14.86 -8.71 16.01
N ASP A 84 -14.92 -8.27 14.75
CA ASP A 84 -14.34 -8.99 13.62
C ASP A 84 -12.81 -9.05 13.80
N GLU A 85 -12.29 -10.24 14.12
CA GLU A 85 -10.85 -10.51 14.26
C GLU A 85 -10.12 -10.35 12.93
N TRP A 86 -9.00 -9.62 12.94
CA TRP A 86 -8.07 -9.47 11.82
C TRP A 86 -6.82 -10.32 12.08
N THR A 87 -6.25 -10.90 11.04
CA THR A 87 -5.02 -11.69 11.14
C THR A 87 -3.82 -10.84 10.73
N LEU A 88 -2.89 -10.62 11.65
CA LEU A 88 -1.59 -10.03 11.36
C LEU A 88 -0.58 -11.13 11.07
N ILE A 89 0.32 -10.86 10.14
CA ILE A 89 1.26 -11.83 9.60
C ILE A 89 2.65 -11.18 9.58
N ASP A 90 3.67 -11.85 10.14
CA ASP A 90 5.07 -11.41 10.01
C ASP A 90 5.66 -11.78 8.63
N GLY A 91 4.97 -11.28 7.61
CA GLY A 91 5.15 -11.60 6.21
C GLY A 91 5.20 -10.34 5.34
N THR A 92 5.25 -10.59 4.03
CA THR A 92 4.99 -9.58 3.01
C THR A 92 3.49 -9.52 2.70
N PRO A 93 3.00 -8.46 2.02
CA PRO A 93 1.62 -8.40 1.54
C PRO A 93 1.23 -9.61 0.67
N ALA A 94 2.14 -10.08 -0.19
CA ALA A 94 1.94 -11.30 -0.99
C ALA A 94 1.76 -12.56 -0.12
N SER A 95 2.57 -12.73 0.93
CA SER A 95 2.36 -13.82 1.89
C SER A 95 1.02 -13.72 2.60
N CYS A 96 0.55 -12.50 2.92
CA CYS A 96 -0.75 -12.29 3.55
C CYS A 96 -1.91 -12.77 2.66
N VAL A 97 -1.81 -12.54 1.35
CA VAL A 97 -2.79 -13.03 0.38
C VAL A 97 -2.82 -14.56 0.34
N GLN A 98 -1.67 -15.21 0.16
CA GLN A 98 -1.60 -16.68 0.13
C GLN A 98 -2.14 -17.31 1.41
N ILE A 99 -1.70 -16.80 2.56
CA ILE A 99 -2.13 -17.30 3.86
C ILE A 99 -3.64 -17.08 4.06
N GLY A 100 -4.15 -15.89 3.75
CA GLY A 100 -5.58 -15.57 3.84
C GLY A 100 -6.45 -16.39 2.90
N LEU A 101 -6.00 -16.67 1.68
CA LEU A 101 -6.75 -17.45 0.69
C LEU A 101 -6.84 -18.94 1.05
N TYR A 102 -5.79 -19.51 1.62
CA TYR A 102 -5.64 -20.97 1.71
C TYR A 102 -5.63 -21.52 3.14
N HIS A 103 -5.31 -20.70 4.14
CA HIS A 103 -5.14 -21.15 5.53
C HIS A 103 -6.14 -20.54 6.50
N PHE A 104 -6.72 -19.38 6.19
CA PHE A 104 -7.75 -18.74 7.01
C PHE A 104 -9.11 -18.68 6.30
N PHE A 105 -10.16 -18.47 7.08
CA PHE A 105 -11.52 -18.10 6.63
C PHE A 105 -12.34 -19.13 5.82
N GLN A 106 -11.94 -20.41 5.74
CA GLN A 106 -12.69 -21.43 5.01
C GLN A 106 -14.11 -21.63 5.58
N GLY A 107 -14.33 -21.32 6.86
CA GLY A 107 -15.65 -21.33 7.52
C GLY A 107 -16.56 -20.14 7.15
N ARG A 108 -16.05 -19.11 6.46
CA ARG A 108 -16.80 -17.90 6.04
C ARG A 108 -17.29 -17.99 4.59
N GLY A 109 -17.06 -19.12 3.91
CA GLY A 109 -17.39 -19.32 2.50
C GLY A 109 -16.23 -18.98 1.55
N PRO A 110 -16.37 -19.22 0.24
CA PRO A 110 -15.31 -18.97 -0.73
C PRO A 110 -15.00 -17.47 -0.81
N ILE A 111 -13.71 -17.11 -0.96
CA ILE A 111 -13.29 -15.73 -1.23
C ILE A 111 -13.53 -15.42 -2.71
N ASP A 112 -14.37 -14.43 -2.98
CA ASP A 112 -14.77 -14.02 -4.34
C ASP A 112 -13.74 -13.11 -5.01
N ILE A 113 -13.08 -12.26 -4.22
CA ILE A 113 -12.15 -11.23 -4.67
C ILE A 113 -11.16 -10.87 -3.56
N VAL A 114 -9.94 -10.51 -3.94
CA VAL A 114 -8.94 -9.90 -3.06
C VAL A 114 -8.88 -8.40 -3.30
N VAL A 115 -8.94 -7.60 -2.24
CA VAL A 115 -8.75 -6.15 -2.30
C VAL A 115 -7.50 -5.82 -1.49
N SER A 116 -6.49 -5.23 -2.13
CA SER A 116 -5.30 -4.73 -1.45
C SER A 116 -5.37 -3.21 -1.32
N GLY A 117 -5.26 -2.69 -0.11
CA GLY A 117 -5.34 -1.26 0.21
C GLY A 117 -6.50 -0.90 1.16
N PRO A 118 -6.80 0.40 1.32
CA PRO A 118 -6.22 1.50 0.57
C PRO A 118 -4.78 1.78 1.03
N ASN A 119 -3.87 1.96 0.07
CA ASN A 119 -2.51 2.42 0.35
C ASN A 119 -2.50 3.87 0.87
N TYR A 120 -1.60 4.15 1.81
CA TYR A 120 -1.28 5.50 2.24
C TYR A 120 -0.35 6.19 1.23
N GLY A 121 -0.96 6.68 0.14
CA GLY A 121 -0.28 7.32 -0.98
C GLY A 121 -0.75 6.75 -2.32
N GLY A 122 -0.50 7.50 -3.40
CA GLY A 122 -0.80 7.05 -4.76
C GLY A 122 0.22 6.02 -5.26
N ASN A 123 -0.24 5.05 -6.05
CA ASN A 123 0.62 4.15 -6.81
C ASN A 123 0.45 4.40 -8.32
N THR A 124 0.21 5.65 -8.71
CA THR A 124 0.20 6.07 -10.12
C THR A 124 1.60 6.00 -10.70
N THR A 125 1.72 5.81 -12.01
CA THR A 125 2.97 5.69 -12.76
C THR A 125 3.74 4.38 -12.60
N ALA A 126 4.60 4.07 -13.57
CA ALA A 126 5.42 2.87 -13.58
C ALA A 126 6.36 2.77 -12.35
N VAL A 127 7.02 3.87 -11.96
CA VAL A 127 7.97 3.88 -10.84
C VAL A 127 7.30 3.53 -9.51
N PHE A 128 6.16 4.15 -9.19
CA PHE A 128 5.45 3.84 -7.93
C PHE A 128 4.71 2.51 -8.02
N GLY A 129 4.01 2.26 -9.13
CA GLY A 129 3.27 1.01 -9.34
C GLY A 129 4.15 -0.24 -9.21
N LEU A 130 5.32 -0.28 -9.86
CA LEU A 130 6.24 -1.43 -9.78
C LEU A 130 6.90 -1.60 -8.41
N SER A 131 6.96 -0.54 -7.60
CA SER A 131 7.51 -0.57 -6.25
C SER A 131 6.47 -0.92 -5.17
N SER A 132 5.18 -0.90 -5.53
CA SER A 132 4.04 -1.00 -4.61
C SER A 132 3.87 -2.40 -4.02
N GLY A 133 3.81 -2.48 -2.69
CA GLY A 133 3.40 -3.70 -1.98
C GLY A 133 1.90 -3.95 -2.12
N THR A 134 1.09 -2.89 -2.21
CA THR A 134 -0.35 -2.96 -2.49
C THR A 134 -0.63 -3.65 -3.83
N LEU A 135 0.05 -3.21 -4.90
CA LEU A 135 -0.05 -3.83 -6.21
C LEU A 135 0.56 -5.23 -6.21
N GLY A 136 1.66 -5.43 -5.47
CA GLY A 136 2.27 -6.75 -5.26
C GLY A 136 1.32 -7.78 -4.66
N ALA A 137 0.52 -7.41 -3.65
CA ALA A 137 -0.51 -8.28 -3.10
C ALA A 137 -1.61 -8.62 -4.11
N ALA A 138 -2.11 -7.62 -4.86
CA ALA A 138 -3.10 -7.86 -5.90
C ALA A 138 -2.55 -8.77 -7.03
N LEU A 139 -1.28 -8.60 -7.40
CA LEU A 139 -0.58 -9.47 -8.34
C LEU A 139 -0.50 -10.90 -7.82
N GLU A 140 -0.20 -11.11 -6.54
CA GLU A 140 -0.17 -12.45 -5.95
C GLU A 140 -1.54 -13.13 -5.98
N ALA A 141 -2.61 -12.38 -5.71
CA ALA A 141 -3.98 -12.89 -5.83
C ALA A 141 -4.32 -13.30 -7.27
N ALA A 142 -3.94 -12.48 -8.26
CA ALA A 142 -4.08 -12.81 -9.67
C ALA A 142 -3.33 -14.10 -10.05
N MET A 143 -2.10 -14.29 -9.55
CA MET A 143 -1.34 -15.54 -9.75
C MET A 143 -2.01 -16.75 -9.11
N CYS A 144 -2.83 -16.54 -8.07
CA CYS A 144 -3.70 -17.56 -7.47
C CYS A 144 -5.03 -17.76 -8.22
N LYS A 145 -5.19 -17.15 -9.41
CA LYS A 145 -6.44 -17.14 -10.19
C LYS A 145 -7.62 -16.63 -9.36
N ARG A 146 -7.40 -15.51 -8.67
CA ARG A 146 -8.45 -14.74 -7.99
C ARG A 146 -8.53 -13.35 -8.60
N LYS A 147 -9.75 -12.85 -8.74
CA LYS A 147 -9.99 -11.45 -9.07
C LYS A 147 -9.32 -10.58 -8.00
N ALA A 148 -8.61 -9.54 -8.42
CA ALA A 148 -7.85 -8.70 -7.50
C ALA A 148 -7.96 -7.21 -7.85
N ILE A 149 -8.14 -6.37 -6.83
CA ILE A 149 -8.12 -4.91 -6.97
C ILE A 149 -7.09 -4.34 -6.00
N ALA A 150 -6.11 -3.62 -6.50
CA ALA A 150 -5.26 -2.76 -5.68
C ALA A 150 -5.90 -1.36 -5.60
N ILE A 151 -5.97 -0.78 -4.41
CA ILE A 151 -6.58 0.52 -4.17
C ILE A 151 -5.57 1.41 -3.46
N SER A 152 -5.41 2.64 -3.95
CA SER A 152 -4.47 3.61 -3.41
C SER A 152 -5.15 4.97 -3.25
N PHE A 153 -5.02 5.57 -2.08
CA PHE A 153 -5.52 6.93 -1.84
C PHE A 153 -4.40 7.92 -2.13
N ALA A 154 -4.48 8.56 -3.28
CA ALA A 154 -3.52 9.55 -3.72
C ALA A 154 -3.87 10.88 -3.06
N SER A 155 -3.02 11.32 -2.13
CA SER A 155 -3.16 12.62 -1.48
C SER A 155 -2.01 13.52 -1.89
N SER A 156 -2.30 14.79 -2.20
CA SER A 156 -1.28 15.83 -2.36
C SER A 156 -0.98 16.58 -1.05
N SER A 157 -1.68 16.21 0.04
CA SER A 157 -1.54 16.84 1.35
C SER A 157 -1.61 15.84 2.49
N GLN A 158 -0.95 16.11 3.61
CA GLN A 158 -1.08 15.26 4.81
C GLN A 158 -2.39 15.53 5.59
N ASN A 159 -3.41 16.14 4.97
CA ASN A 159 -4.67 16.43 5.62
C ASN A 159 -5.57 15.19 5.65
N HIS A 160 -5.58 14.50 6.79
CA HIS A 160 -6.37 13.29 7.05
C HIS A 160 -7.77 13.64 7.54
N ASN A 161 -8.51 14.48 6.81
CA ASN A 161 -9.88 14.80 7.17
C ASN A 161 -10.73 13.50 7.14
N PRO A 162 -11.32 13.08 8.27
CA PRO A 162 -12.11 11.85 8.33
C PRO A 162 -13.23 11.78 7.30
N GLU A 163 -13.87 12.91 6.99
CA GLU A 163 -14.98 12.94 6.04
C GLU A 163 -14.52 12.70 4.58
N VAL A 164 -13.31 13.16 4.24
CA VAL A 164 -12.69 12.91 2.93
C VAL A 164 -12.26 11.44 2.81
N ILE A 165 -11.64 10.89 3.86
CA ILE A 165 -11.24 9.47 3.92
C ILE A 165 -12.47 8.57 3.76
N ASP A 166 -13.54 8.88 4.48
CA ASP A 166 -14.78 8.13 4.43
C ASP A 166 -15.49 8.28 3.07
N GLY A 167 -15.44 9.47 2.46
CA GLY A 167 -15.90 9.69 1.09
C GLY A 167 -15.14 8.82 0.08
N ALA A 168 -13.81 8.77 0.19
CA ALA A 168 -12.97 7.94 -0.67
C ALA A 168 -13.22 6.44 -0.45
N ALA A 169 -13.45 6.01 0.80
CA ALA A 169 -13.82 4.62 1.11
C ALA A 169 -15.18 4.25 0.52
N ARG A 170 -16.22 5.08 0.68
CA ARG A 170 -17.53 4.86 0.04
C ARG A 170 -17.46 4.84 -1.47
N HIS A 171 -16.68 5.74 -2.08
CA HIS A 171 -16.41 5.73 -3.51
C HIS A 171 -15.73 4.42 -3.94
N SER A 172 -14.72 3.98 -3.19
CA SER A 172 -13.99 2.74 -3.46
C SER A 172 -14.89 1.50 -3.42
N VAL A 173 -15.83 1.41 -2.48
CA VAL A 173 -16.82 0.32 -2.46
C VAL A 173 -17.62 0.29 -3.77
N LYS A 174 -18.13 1.44 -4.23
CA LYS A 174 -18.87 1.53 -5.50
C LYS A 174 -18.01 1.08 -6.69
N VAL A 175 -16.73 1.45 -6.72
CA VAL A 175 -15.79 1.04 -7.78
C VAL A 175 -15.50 -0.47 -7.71
N ILE A 176 -15.23 -1.03 -6.54
CA ILE A 176 -15.02 -2.47 -6.33
C ILE A 176 -16.22 -3.26 -6.83
N GLU A 177 -17.42 -2.89 -6.40
CA GLU A 177 -18.66 -3.55 -6.83
C GLU A 177 -18.83 -3.45 -8.34
N LYS A 178 -18.63 -2.26 -8.92
CA LYS A 178 -18.75 -2.05 -10.36
C LYS A 178 -17.80 -2.97 -11.13
N LEU A 179 -16.51 -2.97 -10.77
CA LEU A 179 -15.48 -3.77 -11.43
C LEU A 179 -15.72 -5.27 -11.27
N TYR A 180 -16.15 -5.73 -10.09
CA TYR A 180 -16.44 -7.14 -9.87
C TYR A 180 -17.58 -7.65 -10.77
N HIS A 181 -18.67 -6.88 -10.87
CA HIS A 181 -19.85 -7.25 -11.66
C HIS A 181 -19.62 -7.08 -13.17
N SER A 182 -18.75 -6.17 -13.59
CA SER A 182 -18.37 -5.98 -15.00
C SER A 182 -17.05 -6.65 -15.37
N TRP A 183 -16.54 -7.56 -14.53
CA TRP A 183 -15.28 -8.25 -14.80
C TRP A 183 -15.41 -9.04 -16.12
N PRO A 184 -14.50 -8.85 -17.09
CA PRO A 184 -14.56 -9.57 -18.35
C PRO A 184 -14.60 -11.08 -18.16
N LEU A 185 -15.33 -11.79 -19.05
CA LEU A 185 -15.44 -13.26 -18.97
C LEU A 185 -14.18 -13.98 -19.47
N GLY A 186 -13.35 -13.31 -20.26
CA GLY A 186 -12.07 -13.82 -20.74
C GLY A 186 -10.92 -13.54 -19.77
N ASP A 187 -9.75 -14.12 -20.06
CA ASP A 187 -8.51 -13.93 -19.29
C ASP A 187 -7.80 -12.61 -19.64
N GLU A 188 -8.54 -11.60 -20.11
CA GLU A 188 -7.99 -10.30 -20.53
C GLU A 188 -7.57 -9.43 -19.33
N VAL A 189 -8.19 -9.67 -18.16
CA VAL A 189 -7.97 -8.88 -16.95
C VAL A 189 -7.74 -9.77 -15.75
N ASP A 190 -6.49 -9.78 -15.31
CA ASP A 190 -6.06 -10.47 -14.09
C ASP A 190 -6.32 -9.63 -12.82
N LEU A 191 -6.11 -8.31 -12.90
CA LEU A 191 -6.31 -7.36 -11.79
C LEU A 191 -6.60 -5.94 -12.28
N TYR A 192 -7.16 -5.12 -11.38
CA TYR A 192 -7.26 -3.67 -11.55
C TYR A 192 -6.39 -2.94 -10.52
N SER A 193 -5.72 -1.88 -10.95
CA SER A 193 -5.12 -0.87 -10.06
C SER A 193 -6.03 0.36 -10.04
N VAL A 194 -6.44 0.80 -8.86
CA VAL A 194 -7.37 1.92 -8.67
C VAL A 194 -6.71 2.99 -7.81
N ASN A 195 -6.49 4.17 -8.39
CA ASN A 195 -5.97 5.31 -7.66
C ASN A 195 -7.10 6.33 -7.45
N VAL A 196 -7.49 6.53 -6.19
CA VAL A 196 -8.56 7.44 -5.77
C VAL A 196 -7.92 8.72 -5.22
N PRO A 197 -8.16 9.90 -5.82
CA PRO A 197 -7.68 11.15 -5.25
C PRO A 197 -8.42 11.46 -3.95
N LEU A 198 -7.66 11.82 -2.92
CA LEU A 198 -8.18 12.13 -1.59
C LEU A 198 -8.64 13.59 -1.55
N VAL A 199 -9.77 13.87 -2.21
CA VAL A 199 -10.36 15.22 -2.34
C VAL A 199 -11.81 15.26 -1.86
N GLU A 200 -12.24 16.45 -1.42
CA GLU A 200 -13.63 16.67 -1.04
C GLU A 200 -14.59 16.38 -2.20
N GLY A 201 -15.70 15.71 -1.92
CA GLY A 201 -16.72 15.42 -2.93
C GLY A 201 -16.32 14.36 -3.96
N ILE A 202 -15.26 13.57 -3.72
CA ILE A 202 -14.78 12.48 -4.60
C ILE A 202 -15.90 11.54 -5.10
N GLU A 203 -16.95 11.34 -4.30
CA GLU A 203 -18.11 10.51 -4.68
C GLU A 203 -18.87 11.03 -5.92
N ASN A 204 -18.71 12.30 -6.27
CA ASN A 204 -19.32 12.94 -7.45
C ASN A 204 -18.37 13.01 -8.66
N HIS A 205 -17.11 12.61 -8.48
CA HIS A 205 -16.10 12.69 -9.52
C HIS A 205 -16.17 11.46 -10.43
N LYS A 206 -15.63 11.60 -11.64
CA LYS A 206 -15.60 10.51 -12.61
C LYS A 206 -14.56 9.45 -12.21
N THR A 207 -14.87 8.21 -12.53
CA THR A 207 -13.92 7.09 -12.57
C THR A 207 -13.60 6.80 -14.03
N LEU A 208 -12.32 6.85 -14.40
CA LEU A 208 -11.86 6.70 -15.78
C LEU A 208 -11.01 5.44 -15.93
N TYR A 209 -11.15 4.75 -17.05
CA TYR A 209 -10.15 3.77 -17.48
C TYR A 209 -8.97 4.48 -18.10
N THR A 210 -7.77 4.08 -17.69
CA THR A 210 -6.52 4.76 -17.99
C THR A 210 -5.42 3.76 -18.29
N GLY A 211 -4.35 4.24 -18.91
CA GLY A 211 -3.07 3.53 -18.94
C GLY A 211 -2.12 4.07 -17.87
N ILE A 212 -1.22 3.21 -17.41
CA ILE A 212 -0.15 3.60 -16.50
C ILE A 212 0.79 4.57 -17.22
N PHE A 213 1.04 5.72 -16.60
CA PHE A 213 2.02 6.68 -17.11
C PHE A 213 3.43 6.12 -16.98
N GLN A 214 4.10 5.97 -18.12
CA GLN A 214 5.48 5.54 -18.15
C GLN A 214 6.41 6.69 -17.73
N ASN A 215 7.07 6.52 -16.58
CA ASN A 215 8.12 7.40 -16.09
C ASN A 215 9.36 6.60 -15.68
N TYR A 216 10.44 7.31 -15.33
CA TYR A 216 11.73 6.70 -15.00
C TYR A 216 12.39 7.42 -13.82
N TRP A 217 13.33 6.73 -13.17
CA TRP A 217 14.25 7.37 -12.25
C TRP A 217 15.06 8.45 -12.95
N GLY A 218 15.26 9.59 -12.27
CA GLY A 218 16.17 10.63 -12.74
C GLY A 218 17.63 10.17 -12.73
N ASP A 219 18.52 11.01 -13.26
CA ASP A 219 19.94 10.70 -13.34
C ASP A 219 20.57 10.48 -11.96
N GLY A 220 21.32 9.38 -11.84
CA GLY A 220 22.07 9.01 -10.64
C GLY A 220 21.59 7.72 -10.00
N SER A 221 21.94 7.54 -8.74
CA SER A 221 21.59 6.37 -7.93
C SER A 221 20.52 6.76 -6.91
N SER A 222 19.54 5.88 -6.70
CA SER A 222 18.58 5.99 -5.59
C SER A 222 19.21 5.66 -4.22
N PHE A 223 20.49 5.30 -4.20
CA PHE A 223 21.29 5.13 -3.01
C PHE A 223 22.39 6.18 -2.92
N GLN A 224 22.58 6.73 -1.72
CA GLN A 224 23.68 7.62 -1.38
C GLN A 224 24.66 6.91 -0.43
N GLU A 225 25.96 7.04 -0.69
CA GLU A 225 26.98 6.52 0.22
C GLU A 225 27.02 7.34 1.51
N VAL A 226 27.08 6.66 2.65
CA VAL A 226 27.17 7.27 3.98
C VAL A 226 28.54 6.96 4.60
N HIS A 227 29.15 7.98 5.21
CA HIS A 227 30.45 7.88 5.88
C HIS A 227 30.27 8.14 7.39
N GLY A 228 30.63 7.18 8.25
CA GLY A 228 30.52 7.28 9.71
C GLY A 228 30.21 5.93 10.37
N GLU A 229 30.21 5.87 11.70
CA GLU A 229 29.66 4.74 12.45
C GLU A 229 28.14 4.69 12.23
N ILE A 230 27.64 3.52 11.80
CA ILE A 230 26.19 3.31 11.66
C ILE A 230 25.63 3.06 13.05
N CYS A 231 24.93 4.05 13.59
CA CYS A 231 23.92 3.79 14.61
C CYS A 231 22.73 3.14 13.90
N ASN A 232 22.45 1.87 14.17
CA ASN A 232 21.23 1.21 13.73
C ASN A 232 20.04 1.82 14.50
N GLU A 233 19.57 2.98 14.09
CA GLU A 233 18.25 3.46 14.45
C GLU A 233 17.29 3.04 13.34
N ASP A 234 16.38 2.14 13.67
CA ASP A 234 15.28 1.68 12.83
C ASP A 234 14.32 2.84 12.50
N ASN A 235 14.72 3.72 11.58
CA ASN A 235 13.88 4.79 11.04
C ASN A 235 12.94 4.26 9.94
N GLU A 236 12.18 3.20 10.23
CA GLU A 236 11.14 2.66 9.33
C GLU A 236 9.90 3.56 9.22
N LYS A 237 9.85 4.74 9.86
CA LYS A 237 8.59 5.49 10.06
C LYS A 237 8.28 6.62 9.08
N LYS A 238 9.05 6.89 8.03
CA LYS A 238 8.78 8.04 7.13
C LYS A 238 9.14 7.81 5.65
N VAL A 239 8.53 6.80 5.01
CA VAL A 239 8.56 6.68 3.53
C VAL A 239 7.25 7.16 2.89
N GLY A 240 6.48 7.98 3.60
CA GLY A 240 5.41 8.81 3.05
C GLY A 240 5.95 10.22 2.81
N GLU A 241 5.95 10.65 1.55
CA GLU A 241 6.19 12.01 1.03
C GLU A 241 6.92 13.02 1.95
N GLY A 242 8.19 13.27 1.62
CA GLY A 242 8.86 14.56 1.79
C GLY A 242 8.99 15.10 3.22
N VAL A 243 10.01 14.67 3.96
CA VAL A 243 10.56 15.44 5.09
C VAL A 243 12.09 15.32 5.11
N ASN A 244 12.78 16.47 5.18
CA ASN A 244 14.23 16.55 5.41
C ASN A 244 14.57 15.96 6.79
N GLU A 245 15.39 14.90 6.82
CA GLU A 245 16.00 14.40 8.06
C GLU A 245 17.36 15.08 8.30
N GLU A 246 17.51 15.72 9.45
CA GLU A 246 18.78 16.30 9.90
C GLU A 246 19.82 15.21 10.17
N LEU A 247 21.02 15.38 9.61
CA LEU A 247 22.19 14.56 9.91
C LEU A 247 22.72 14.91 11.31
N CYS A 248 22.93 13.90 12.15
CA CYS A 248 23.70 14.04 13.38
C CYS A 248 25.13 14.51 13.05
N SER A 249 25.47 15.74 13.43
CA SER A 249 26.80 16.32 13.24
C SER A 249 27.79 15.75 14.28
N GLY A 250 28.53 14.71 13.91
CA GLY A 250 29.70 14.22 14.65
C GLY A 250 30.99 14.76 14.05
N ASN A 251 31.59 15.76 14.68
CA ASN A 251 32.96 16.18 14.41
C ASN A 251 33.92 15.09 14.90
N GLU A 252 34.71 14.45 14.04
CA GLU A 252 36.04 13.97 14.44
C GLU A 252 36.98 13.66 13.26
N LYS A 253 38.25 14.01 13.46
CA LYS A 253 39.35 13.98 12.48
C LYS A 253 39.85 12.55 12.27
N TYR A 254 39.82 12.05 11.02
CA TYR A 254 40.49 10.79 10.67
C TYR A 254 41.92 11.02 10.17
N ASN A 255 42.89 10.47 10.91
CA ASN A 255 44.25 10.24 10.44
C ASN A 255 44.27 9.04 9.49
N GLN A 256 44.76 9.23 8.26
CA GLN A 256 44.98 8.15 7.30
C GLN A 256 46.13 7.25 7.75
N VAL A 257 45.84 5.95 7.95
CA VAL A 257 46.85 4.90 7.89
C VAL A 257 46.63 4.12 6.60
N ALA A 258 47.55 4.32 5.66
CA ALA A 258 47.57 3.61 4.39
C ALA A 258 48.05 2.16 4.59
N GLY A 259 47.22 1.18 4.22
CA GLY A 259 47.69 -0.21 4.13
C GLY A 259 46.65 -1.30 4.27
N SER A 260 45.83 -1.54 3.24
CA SER A 260 45.47 -2.88 2.75
C SER A 260 44.52 -2.75 1.56
N ARG A 261 44.79 -3.47 0.45
CA ARG A 261 43.88 -3.59 -0.70
C ARG A 261 42.77 -4.61 -0.38
N GLY A 262 42.04 -4.39 0.71
CA GLY A 262 40.72 -4.99 0.92
C GLY A 262 39.67 -4.00 0.43
N HIS A 263 38.56 -4.47 -0.15
CA HIS A 263 37.43 -3.59 -0.39
C HIS A 263 36.99 -3.03 0.97
N LEU A 264 37.22 -1.73 1.21
CA LEU A 264 36.66 -1.03 2.36
C LEU A 264 35.14 -1.23 2.30
N ASN A 265 34.53 -1.66 3.41
CA ASN A 265 33.08 -1.76 3.50
C ASN A 265 32.50 -0.36 3.26
N ARG A 266 31.65 -0.25 2.24
CA ARG A 266 30.93 0.97 1.88
C ARG A 266 29.48 0.79 2.28
N TYR A 267 28.89 1.83 2.85
CA TYR A 267 27.54 1.80 3.36
C TYR A 267 26.66 2.75 2.55
N PHE A 268 25.42 2.36 2.30
CA PHE A 268 24.51 3.10 1.44
C PHE A 268 23.14 3.23 2.10
N LYS A 269 22.54 4.41 2.01
CA LYS A 269 21.15 4.67 2.43
C LYS A 269 20.28 4.86 1.19
N TRP A 270 19.08 4.28 1.19
CA TRP A 270 18.07 4.53 0.16
C TRP A 270 17.57 5.97 0.31
N MET A 271 17.83 6.78 -0.72
CA MET A 271 17.50 8.21 -0.79
C MET A 271 17.19 8.57 -2.26
N PRO A 272 16.04 8.13 -2.80
CA PRO A 272 15.67 8.40 -4.18
C PRO A 272 15.37 9.88 -4.39
N ARG A 273 15.66 10.39 -5.59
CA ARG A 273 15.29 11.75 -6.00
C ARG A 273 13.85 11.78 -6.49
N LEU A 274 12.90 11.75 -5.56
CA LEU A 274 11.46 11.75 -5.91
C LEU A 274 11.00 13.03 -6.61
N ALA A 275 11.71 14.15 -6.45
CA ALA A 275 11.39 15.40 -7.14
C ALA A 275 11.42 15.26 -8.68
N ASP A 276 12.30 14.42 -9.24
CA ASP A 276 12.35 14.18 -10.68
C ASP A 276 11.19 13.29 -11.15
N VAL A 277 10.74 12.36 -10.29
CA VAL A 277 9.56 11.54 -10.54
C VAL A 277 8.31 12.41 -10.52
N HIS A 278 8.14 13.25 -9.49
CA HIS A 278 6.99 14.15 -9.34
C HIS A 278 6.88 15.16 -10.48
N ARG A 279 8.00 15.74 -10.94
CA ARG A 279 8.00 16.65 -12.09
C ARG A 279 7.45 15.97 -13.35
N GLN A 280 7.83 14.71 -13.60
CA GLN A 280 7.27 13.95 -14.73
C GLN A 280 5.75 13.73 -14.59
N VAL A 281 5.24 13.57 -13.36
CA VAL A 281 3.80 13.48 -13.09
C VAL A 281 3.12 14.82 -13.39
N GLU A 282 3.68 15.95 -12.93
CA GLU A 282 3.16 17.31 -13.22
C GLU A 282 3.13 17.64 -14.71
N GLU A 283 4.07 17.08 -15.48
CA GLU A 283 4.16 17.26 -16.93
C GLU A 283 3.38 16.20 -17.73
N ALA A 284 2.66 15.28 -17.06
CA ALA A 284 1.97 14.18 -17.70
C ALA A 284 0.85 14.67 -18.63
N ALA A 285 0.85 14.17 -19.87
CA ALA A 285 -0.19 14.48 -20.84
C ALA A 285 -1.55 13.85 -20.43
N PRO A 286 -2.69 14.36 -20.92
CA PRO A 286 -3.98 13.76 -20.63
C PRO A 286 -4.13 12.29 -21.04
N GLY A 287 -4.90 11.53 -20.25
CA GLY A 287 -5.31 10.15 -20.58
C GLY A 287 -4.55 9.02 -19.89
N ASN A 288 -3.58 9.34 -19.02
CA ASN A 288 -2.92 8.36 -18.14
C ASN A 288 -3.37 8.53 -16.67
N ASP A 289 -2.97 7.58 -15.84
CA ASP A 289 -3.28 7.55 -14.40
C ASP A 289 -2.78 8.77 -13.63
N ALA A 290 -1.54 9.22 -13.89
CA ALA A 290 -0.95 10.40 -13.27
C ALA A 290 -1.81 11.64 -13.48
N TRP A 291 -2.08 11.97 -14.74
CA TRP A 291 -2.91 13.12 -15.09
C TRP A 291 -4.33 12.98 -14.54
N THR A 292 -4.93 11.79 -14.64
CA THR A 292 -6.31 11.53 -14.19
C THR A 292 -6.49 11.85 -12.70
N VAL A 293 -5.55 11.39 -11.87
CA VAL A 293 -5.58 11.65 -10.42
C VAL A 293 -5.29 13.11 -10.10
N GLN A 294 -4.39 13.77 -10.83
CA GLN A 294 -4.11 15.20 -10.66
C GLN A 294 -5.33 16.08 -10.94
N GLU A 295 -6.15 15.70 -11.93
CA GLU A 295 -7.41 16.37 -12.24
C GLU A 295 -8.54 16.02 -11.24
N GLY A 296 -8.23 15.25 -10.20
CA GLY A 296 -9.17 14.84 -9.16
C GLY A 296 -10.10 13.71 -9.58
N TYR A 297 -9.83 12.99 -10.67
CA TYR A 297 -10.62 11.82 -11.08
C TYR A 297 -10.02 10.51 -10.55
N THR A 298 -10.87 9.52 -10.31
CA THR A 298 -10.40 8.18 -9.95
C THR A 298 -9.87 7.48 -11.20
N SER A 299 -8.63 7.00 -11.13
CA SER A 299 -7.97 6.20 -12.16
C SER A 299 -8.28 4.73 -11.98
N THR A 300 -8.49 4.00 -13.07
CA THR A 300 -8.63 2.54 -13.08
C THR A 300 -7.81 1.96 -14.22
N ASP A 301 -6.72 1.31 -13.87
CA ASP A 301 -5.75 0.76 -14.80
C ASP A 301 -5.90 -0.76 -14.89
N ILE A 302 -5.86 -1.27 -16.13
CA ILE A 302 -5.93 -2.69 -16.44
C ILE A 302 -4.53 -3.19 -16.77
N ASN A 303 -4.13 -4.26 -16.09
CA ASN A 303 -2.98 -5.12 -16.37
C ASN A 303 -1.57 -4.53 -16.23
N VAL A 304 -0.75 -5.22 -15.42
CA VAL A 304 0.68 -4.93 -15.22
C VAL A 304 1.55 -5.97 -15.96
N PHE A 305 1.04 -7.15 -16.35
CA PHE A 305 1.87 -8.23 -16.92
C PHE A 305 1.17 -9.23 -17.87
N THR A 306 0.21 -8.83 -18.71
CA THR A 306 -0.07 -9.64 -19.93
C THR A 306 0.76 -9.10 -21.09
N ALA A 307 1.66 -9.95 -21.56
CA ALA A 307 2.59 -9.77 -22.67
C ALA A 307 1.94 -9.30 -23.97
#